data_AF-A0A365TIB9-F1
#
_entry.id   AF-A0A365TIB9-F1
#
_cell.length_a   1.000
_cell.length_b   1.000
_cell.length_c   1.000
_cell.angle_alpha   90.00
_cell.angle_beta   90.00
_cell.angle_gamma   90.00
#
_symmetry.space_group_name_H-M   'P 1'
#
loop_
_entity.id
_entity.type
_entity.pdbx_description
1 polymer ?
#
loop_
_entity_poly.entity_id
_entity_poly.type
_entity_poly.pdbx_seq_one_letter_code
_entity_poly.pdbx_strand_id
1 'polypeptide(L)'
;MARDETVRDSKRDRLIDRRSYLKLAGAAVVSAAAAGTATAANYDTITVPAGETKTIDVGDGQTFENKLIDMTADGASALVTTSGSNWTIRNVGFKGTHPGGHYLMTPGVADVESTGLVENVYMGDGQVARSGSGGIWVDANMPHKGTITFRNVHVAGFIDNGLYGSGPGAQGYGGNLHIESSYFTANTISNVRLNAKERPCNVTDTVVDATGNDPCGEGCSAPGSTTTRAVWSWYGETHLRNCDVVGSIATAKGGSVTKTNTRTGDDADLTPPKGVPMSAKAAASGSGTGGSSGKRSSGNGAGKQSADGSSSGNAAQATVRRVANERGLPNVISIASSDAGTTTDYELTVSGKLRKSTDRNATKDAEDAVEDGTATGAVAGGTDSYRFGGAVTNLDIDGTATVFLNGERVSSGEVGLPNALVVDGSGSPNAVSEYSFDVSGTVRGSGDLGRVEAHDTVESKRVNGRIVDAKDGYRFSGRLTRFEVDGPATVTLEPGEN
;
A
#
# COMPACT_ATOMS: atom_id res chain seq x y z
N MET A 1 75.43 32.15 -29.22
CA MET A 1 74.52 31.12 -28.68
C MET A 1 73.11 31.68 -28.76
N ALA A 2 72.16 30.86 -29.24
CA ALA A 2 70.78 31.16 -29.66
C ALA A 2 69.98 32.05 -28.68
N ARG A 3 69.26 33.10 -29.13
CA ARG A 3 67.85 33.15 -29.59
C ARG A 3 66.86 32.47 -28.62
N ASP A 4 65.96 33.24 -28.00
CA ASP A 4 64.57 33.34 -28.50
C ASP A 4 63.79 34.54 -27.91
N GLU A 5 62.97 35.16 -28.75
CA GLU A 5 61.99 36.23 -28.47
C GLU A 5 60.57 35.63 -28.47
N THR A 6 59.55 36.47 -28.27
CA THR A 6 58.11 36.31 -28.62
C THR A 6 57.21 35.55 -27.63
N VAL A 7 56.06 36.03 -27.12
CA VAL A 7 54.89 36.84 -27.59
C VAL A 7 53.65 35.96 -27.86
N ARG A 8 52.56 36.32 -27.14
CA ARG A 8 51.10 36.23 -27.44
C ARG A 8 50.33 34.90 -27.55
N ASP A 9 49.25 34.89 -26.76
CA ASP A 9 47.82 34.77 -27.15
C ASP A 9 47.33 33.53 -27.93
N SER A 10 46.39 32.78 -27.33
CA SER A 10 45.22 32.31 -28.10
C SER A 10 44.03 31.92 -27.21
N LYS A 11 42.94 32.62 -27.48
CA LYS A 11 41.53 32.37 -27.15
C LYS A 11 40.96 31.05 -27.74
N ARG A 12 39.88 30.58 -27.08
CA ARG A 12 38.66 29.87 -27.58
C ARG A 12 38.57 28.34 -27.58
N ASP A 13 37.49 27.92 -26.90
CA ASP A 13 36.44 26.95 -27.26
C ASP A 13 36.81 25.52 -27.68
N ARG A 14 36.31 24.53 -26.93
CA ARG A 14 35.19 23.65 -27.36
C ARG A 14 34.85 22.56 -26.33
N LEU A 15 33.58 22.60 -25.93
CA LEU A 15 32.63 21.50 -25.69
C LEU A 15 33.10 20.08 -26.04
N ILE A 16 33.11 19.18 -25.03
CA ILE A 16 32.75 17.73 -25.12
C ILE A 16 32.16 17.36 -23.74
N ASP A 17 30.84 17.33 -23.58
CA ASP A 17 29.85 16.27 -23.87
C ASP A 17 29.57 15.36 -22.64
N ARG A 18 28.44 15.65 -21.98
CA ARG A 18 27.91 14.98 -20.78
C ARG A 18 27.04 13.78 -21.16
N ARG A 19 27.60 12.80 -21.87
CA ARG A 19 26.92 11.52 -22.13
C ARG A 19 27.91 10.36 -22.13
N SER A 20 28.11 9.73 -20.97
CA SER A 20 28.56 8.33 -20.85
C SER A 20 28.58 7.89 -19.40
N TYR A 21 27.46 7.34 -18.87
CA TYR A 21 27.44 6.24 -17.89
C TYR A 21 26.01 5.68 -17.80
N LEU A 22 25.53 5.10 -18.90
CA LEU A 22 24.42 4.14 -18.92
C LEU A 22 24.74 3.14 -20.04
N LYS A 23 25.54 2.14 -19.70
CA LYS A 23 25.76 0.93 -20.49
C LYS A 23 25.75 -0.26 -19.53
N LEU A 24 24.56 -0.73 -19.16
CA LEU A 24 24.39 -2.13 -18.80
C LEU A 24 23.99 -2.85 -20.08
N ALA A 25 24.98 -3.48 -20.71
CA ALA A 25 24.79 -4.27 -21.92
C ALA A 25 24.07 -5.57 -21.55
N GLY A 26 22.94 -5.82 -22.21
CA GLY A 26 22.38 -7.17 -22.29
C GLY A 26 23.22 -8.04 -23.21
N ALA A 27 23.32 -9.33 -22.87
CA ALA A 27 23.01 -10.47 -23.74
C ALA A 27 23.69 -11.76 -23.22
N ALA A 28 22.89 -12.80 -23.03
CA ALA A 28 23.16 -14.14 -23.57
C ALA A 28 21.88 -14.98 -23.50
N VAL A 29 21.12 -15.00 -24.61
CA VAL A 29 20.13 -16.06 -24.88
C VAL A 29 20.91 -17.24 -25.44
N VAL A 30 20.93 -18.35 -24.71
CA VAL A 30 21.38 -19.64 -25.23
C VAL A 30 20.14 -20.49 -25.45
N SER A 31 19.79 -20.72 -26.71
CA SER A 31 18.71 -21.61 -27.13
C SER A 31 19.21 -23.05 -27.09
N ALA A 32 18.67 -23.88 -26.20
CA ALA A 32 18.81 -25.34 -26.27
C ALA A 32 17.51 -26.05 -25.82
N ALA A 33 16.94 -26.79 -26.78
CA ALA A 33 15.99 -27.92 -26.74
C ALA A 33 14.93 -28.07 -25.62
N ALA A 34 13.70 -28.35 -26.05
CA ALA A 34 12.47 -28.49 -25.28
C ALA A 34 12.49 -29.58 -24.19
N ALA A 35 12.11 -29.18 -22.97
CA ALA A 35 11.35 -29.98 -22.00
C ALA A 35 10.68 -29.05 -20.97
N GLY A 36 9.34 -29.03 -20.96
CA GLY A 36 8.49 -28.41 -19.91
C GLY A 36 8.57 -26.88 -19.79
N THR A 37 7.56 -26.17 -20.31
CA THR A 37 7.35 -24.74 -19.98
C THR A 37 6.94 -24.61 -18.51
N ALA A 38 7.94 -24.49 -17.62
CA ALA A 38 7.72 -23.83 -16.34
C ALA A 38 7.39 -22.37 -16.63
N THR A 39 6.22 -21.91 -16.21
CA THR A 39 5.88 -20.48 -16.19
C THR A 39 6.97 -19.77 -15.37
N ALA A 40 7.78 -18.93 -16.02
CA ALA A 40 8.75 -18.11 -15.32
C ALA A 40 8.01 -17.28 -14.26
N ALA A 41 8.50 -17.34 -13.02
CA ALA A 41 7.90 -16.58 -11.93
C ALA A 41 8.15 -15.08 -12.19
N ASN A 42 7.08 -14.29 -12.35
CA ASN A 42 7.16 -12.85 -12.56
C ASN A 42 7.36 -12.15 -11.21
N TYR A 43 8.59 -12.10 -10.70
CA TYR A 43 8.97 -11.26 -9.56
C TYR A 43 10.34 -10.64 -9.76
N ASP A 44 10.57 -9.50 -9.12
CA ASP A 44 11.90 -8.89 -9.07
C ASP A 44 12.66 -9.40 -7.85
N THR A 45 13.96 -9.59 -8.00
CA THR A 45 14.84 -9.96 -6.87
C THR A 45 15.57 -8.72 -6.35
N ILE A 46 15.43 -8.44 -5.05
CA ILE A 46 16.24 -7.46 -4.32
C ILE A 46 17.32 -8.25 -3.60
N THR A 47 18.55 -8.23 -4.12
CA THR A 47 19.70 -8.86 -3.45
C THR A 47 20.32 -7.89 -2.46
N VAL A 48 20.43 -8.29 -1.20
CA VAL A 48 21.04 -7.49 -0.14
C VAL A 48 22.51 -7.94 0.04
N PRO A 49 23.49 -7.03 -0.05
CA PRO A 49 24.90 -7.36 0.19
C PRO A 49 25.18 -7.80 1.64
N ALA A 50 26.31 -8.48 1.84
CA ALA A 50 26.75 -8.91 3.16
C ALA A 50 26.90 -7.73 4.12
N GLY A 51 26.38 -7.88 5.34
CA GLY A 51 26.41 -6.88 6.41
C GLY A 51 25.51 -5.66 6.19
N GLU A 52 24.73 -5.61 5.11
CA GLU A 52 23.82 -4.49 4.82
C GLU A 52 22.37 -4.81 5.24
N THR A 53 21.65 -3.76 5.65
CA THR A 53 20.20 -3.79 5.82
C THR A 53 19.54 -2.95 4.74
N LYS A 54 18.71 -3.56 3.89
CA LYS A 54 17.92 -2.84 2.89
C LYS A 54 16.60 -2.35 3.49
N THR A 55 16.49 -1.04 3.69
CA THR A 55 15.21 -0.40 4.03
C THR A 55 14.33 -0.22 2.79
N ILE A 56 13.04 -0.52 2.94
CA ILE A 56 11.99 -0.41 1.93
C ILE A 56 10.82 0.33 2.58
N ASP A 57 10.55 1.55 2.12
CA ASP A 57 9.42 2.33 2.59
C ASP A 57 8.21 2.15 1.66
N VAL A 58 7.05 1.83 2.24
CA VAL A 58 5.76 1.72 1.55
C VAL A 58 4.84 2.81 2.08
N GLY A 59 4.71 3.88 1.32
CA GLY A 59 3.94 5.06 1.69
C GLY A 59 2.43 4.89 1.52
N ASP A 60 1.71 5.97 1.77
CA ASP A 60 0.26 6.07 1.63
C ASP A 60 -0.22 5.61 0.24
N GLY A 61 -1.21 4.71 0.19
CA GLY A 61 -1.76 4.14 -1.05
C GLY A 61 -0.84 3.16 -1.79
N GLN A 62 0.46 3.13 -1.47
CA GLN A 62 1.44 2.43 -2.28
C GLN A 62 1.29 0.91 -2.19
N THR A 63 1.58 0.25 -3.32
CA THR A 63 1.68 -1.21 -3.38
C THR A 63 3.14 -1.63 -3.60
N PHE A 64 3.67 -2.40 -2.65
CA PHE A 64 4.95 -3.11 -2.77
C PHE A 64 4.69 -4.60 -3.03
N GLU A 65 4.92 -5.06 -4.26
CA GLU A 65 4.56 -6.42 -4.63
C GLU A 65 5.48 -7.16 -5.61
N ASN A 66 5.33 -8.49 -5.58
CA ASN A 66 6.04 -9.45 -6.44
C ASN A 66 7.56 -9.31 -6.28
N LYS A 67 8.03 -9.49 -5.04
CA LYS A 67 9.43 -9.28 -4.67
C LYS A 67 10.01 -10.49 -3.95
N LEU A 68 11.18 -10.93 -4.41
CA LEU A 68 12.05 -11.82 -3.66
C LEU A 68 13.16 -10.97 -3.03
N ILE A 69 13.14 -10.81 -1.71
CA ILE A 69 14.20 -10.14 -0.97
C ILE A 69 15.21 -11.22 -0.57
N ASP A 70 16.36 -11.24 -1.24
CA ASP A 70 17.44 -12.20 -1.00
C ASP A 70 18.44 -11.63 0.01
N MET A 71 18.38 -12.14 1.24
CA MET A 71 19.21 -11.84 2.39
C MET A 71 20.15 -13.02 2.72
N THR A 72 20.52 -13.83 1.73
CA THR A 72 21.37 -15.01 1.97
C THR A 72 22.85 -14.71 2.19
N ALA A 73 23.29 -13.47 1.92
CA ALA A 73 24.64 -13.03 2.24
C ALA A 73 24.82 -12.87 3.76
N ASP A 74 26.04 -13.09 4.25
CA ASP A 74 26.34 -13.05 5.69
C ASP A 74 25.96 -11.69 6.31
N GLY A 75 25.17 -11.70 7.39
CA GLY A 75 24.68 -10.49 8.05
C GLY A 75 23.74 -9.60 7.23
N ALA A 76 23.30 -10.03 6.04
CA ALA A 76 22.37 -9.26 5.22
C ALA A 76 20.95 -9.29 5.81
N SER A 77 20.22 -8.18 5.69
CA SER A 77 18.87 -8.05 6.21
C SER A 77 18.01 -7.09 5.39
N ALA A 78 16.72 -7.06 5.65
CA ALA A 78 15.83 -6.01 5.19
C ALA A 78 15.00 -5.43 6.33
N LEU A 79 14.38 -4.29 6.07
CA LEU A 79 13.38 -3.65 6.91
C LEU A 79 12.31 -3.05 5.99
N VAL A 80 11.07 -3.51 6.12
CA VAL A 80 9.92 -2.91 5.43
C VAL A 80 9.16 -2.02 6.41
N THR A 81 9.13 -0.73 6.13
CA THR A 81 8.45 0.32 6.89
C THR A 81 7.24 0.81 6.11
N THR A 82 6.19 1.25 6.81
CA THR A 82 5.03 1.85 6.15
C THR A 82 4.76 3.24 6.69
N SER A 83 4.25 4.13 5.84
CA SER A 83 3.74 5.43 6.28
C SER A 83 2.35 5.67 5.69
N GLY A 84 1.59 6.56 6.32
CA GLY A 84 0.21 6.83 5.92
C GLY A 84 -0.73 5.65 6.13
N SER A 85 -1.52 5.35 5.10
CA SER A 85 -2.73 4.54 5.09
C SER A 85 -2.92 3.91 3.70
N ASN A 86 -3.83 2.94 3.59
CA ASN A 86 -4.24 2.27 2.34
C ASN A 86 -3.11 1.64 1.52
N TRP A 87 -1.97 1.37 2.14
CA TRP A 87 -0.85 0.67 1.52
C TRP A 87 -1.09 -0.84 1.42
N THR A 88 -0.38 -1.48 0.49
CA THR A 88 -0.41 -2.92 0.27
C THR A 88 1.01 -3.47 0.13
N ILE A 89 1.31 -4.55 0.86
CA ILE A 89 2.50 -5.39 0.70
C ILE A 89 2.02 -6.76 0.27
N ARG A 90 2.30 -7.17 -0.97
CA ARG A 90 1.73 -8.41 -1.54
C ARG A 90 2.77 -9.27 -2.24
N ASN A 91 2.71 -10.59 -2.10
CA ASN A 91 3.60 -11.50 -2.83
C ASN A 91 5.08 -11.16 -2.57
N VAL A 92 5.47 -11.15 -1.30
CA VAL A 92 6.84 -10.81 -0.88
C VAL A 92 7.46 -11.98 -0.14
N GLY A 93 8.60 -12.48 -0.62
CA GLY A 93 9.36 -13.52 0.05
C GLY A 93 10.68 -13.00 0.59
N PHE A 94 10.91 -13.19 1.88
CA PHE A 94 12.21 -12.99 2.52
C PHE A 94 12.97 -14.32 2.49
N LYS A 95 14.08 -14.35 1.75
CA LYS A 95 14.95 -15.52 1.58
C LYS A 95 16.24 -15.30 2.36
N GLY A 96 16.63 -16.25 3.19
CA GLY A 96 17.78 -16.14 4.09
C GLY A 96 17.36 -15.84 5.53
N THR A 97 18.21 -16.25 6.46
CA THR A 97 17.97 -16.12 7.90
C THR A 97 18.29 -14.70 8.37
N HIS A 98 17.33 -14.06 9.05
CA HIS A 98 17.46 -12.72 9.60
C HIS A 98 18.55 -12.66 10.70
N PRO A 99 19.54 -11.77 10.65
CA PRO A 99 20.58 -11.68 11.69
C PRO A 99 20.04 -11.21 13.06
N GLY A 100 18.86 -10.59 13.09
CA GLY A 100 18.30 -9.97 14.30
C GLY A 100 18.83 -8.55 14.54
N GLY A 101 18.42 -7.94 15.66
CA GLY A 101 18.75 -6.55 16.01
C GLY A 101 17.68 -5.53 15.65
N HIS A 102 16.80 -5.86 14.70
CA HIS A 102 15.60 -5.10 14.31
C HIS A 102 14.50 -6.05 13.78
N TYR A 103 13.33 -5.53 13.42
CA TYR A 103 12.23 -6.30 12.83
C TYR A 103 12.32 -6.33 11.29
N LEU A 104 11.88 -7.39 10.63
CA LEU A 104 11.81 -7.40 9.16
C LEU A 104 10.70 -6.47 8.62
N MET A 105 9.65 -6.23 9.42
CA MET A 105 8.59 -5.31 9.06
C MET A 105 8.10 -4.50 10.26
N THR A 106 7.89 -3.20 10.03
CA THR A 106 7.29 -2.29 11.02
C THR A 106 6.12 -1.52 10.43
N PRO A 107 4.94 -2.16 10.29
CA PRO A 107 3.80 -1.55 9.63
C PRO A 107 2.94 -0.72 10.60
N GLY A 108 2.22 0.25 10.08
CA GLY A 108 1.29 1.09 10.81
C GLY A 108 0.32 1.81 9.87
N VAL A 109 -0.86 2.16 10.38
CA VAL A 109 -1.90 2.87 9.62
C VAL A 109 -2.38 4.04 10.46
N ALA A 110 -2.06 5.25 10.03
CA ALA A 110 -2.19 6.46 10.83
C ALA A 110 -3.65 6.91 11.03
N ASP A 111 -4.52 6.62 10.06
CA ASP A 111 -5.91 7.02 10.04
C ASP A 111 -6.82 5.89 10.55
N VAL A 112 -7.83 6.23 11.38
CA VAL A 112 -8.73 5.27 12.04
C VAL A 112 -9.67 4.53 11.08
N GLU A 113 -10.05 5.16 9.97
CA GLU A 113 -10.95 4.58 8.97
C GLU A 113 -10.20 3.91 7.80
N SER A 114 -8.87 3.98 7.82
CA SER A 114 -8.03 3.43 6.77
C SER A 114 -7.51 2.03 7.06
N THR A 115 -6.97 1.40 6.02
CA THR A 115 -6.50 0.03 6.09
C THR A 115 -5.04 -0.11 5.65
N GLY A 116 -4.40 -1.22 6.00
CA GLY A 116 -3.14 -1.66 5.42
C GLY A 116 -3.23 -3.15 5.17
N LEU A 117 -2.68 -3.63 4.06
CA LEU A 117 -2.75 -5.05 3.68
C LEU A 117 -1.34 -5.65 3.58
N VAL A 118 -1.10 -6.73 4.32
CA VAL A 118 0.05 -7.61 4.14
C VAL A 118 -0.47 -8.96 3.66
N GLU A 119 -0.24 -9.32 2.40
CA GLU A 119 -0.85 -10.48 1.75
C GLU A 119 0.17 -11.39 1.08
N ASN A 120 0.07 -12.71 1.28
CA ASN A 120 0.94 -13.70 0.64
C ASN A 120 2.44 -13.39 0.86
N VAL A 121 2.82 -13.24 2.12
CA VAL A 121 4.18 -12.90 2.54
C VAL A 121 4.84 -14.10 3.25
N TYR A 122 6.09 -14.39 2.90
CA TYR A 122 6.89 -15.45 3.53
C TYR A 122 8.06 -14.87 4.30
N MET A 123 8.13 -15.22 5.58
CA MET A 123 9.20 -14.96 6.55
C MET A 123 9.52 -16.26 7.29
N GLY A 124 9.67 -17.38 6.56
CA GLY A 124 9.82 -18.71 7.16
C GLY A 124 11.25 -19.20 7.36
N ASP A 125 12.26 -18.46 6.86
CA ASP A 125 13.68 -18.83 6.99
C ASP A 125 14.27 -18.44 8.36
N GLY A 126 13.46 -17.81 9.22
CA GLY A 126 13.75 -17.55 10.62
C GLY A 126 14.79 -16.48 10.89
N GLN A 127 15.28 -16.49 12.12
CA GLN A 127 16.23 -15.54 12.66
C GLN A 127 17.37 -16.27 13.39
N VAL A 128 18.57 -15.69 13.40
CA VAL A 128 19.72 -16.24 14.11
C VAL A 128 19.43 -16.36 15.60
N ALA A 129 19.60 -17.55 16.19
CA ALA A 129 19.38 -17.82 17.60
C ALA A 129 20.14 -16.84 18.52
N ARG A 130 19.54 -16.51 19.68
CA ARG A 130 20.10 -15.55 20.66
C ARG A 130 20.38 -14.15 20.11
N SER A 131 19.67 -13.72 19.07
CA SER A 131 19.64 -12.32 18.64
C SER A 131 18.42 -11.58 19.23
N GLY A 132 18.34 -10.27 18.98
CA GLY A 132 17.27 -9.39 19.46
C GLY A 132 16.19 -9.08 18.42
N SER A 133 15.06 -8.52 18.84
CA SER A 133 13.86 -8.26 18.00
C SER A 133 13.24 -9.51 17.36
N GLY A 134 12.13 -9.35 16.62
CA GLY A 134 11.34 -10.44 16.04
C GLY A 134 11.00 -10.23 14.56
N GLY A 135 9.93 -10.86 14.08
CA GLY A 135 9.53 -10.78 12.67
C GLY A 135 8.89 -9.46 12.32
N ILE A 136 7.74 -9.17 12.95
CA ILE A 136 6.91 -8.01 12.66
C ILE A 136 6.63 -7.25 13.95
N TRP A 137 6.79 -5.93 13.93
CA TRP A 137 6.37 -5.04 15.01
C TRP A 137 5.47 -3.94 14.50
N VAL A 138 4.18 -3.98 14.87
CA VAL A 138 3.26 -2.91 14.50
C VAL A 138 3.72 -1.63 15.18
N ASP A 139 4.00 -0.63 14.37
CA ASP A 139 4.74 0.55 14.77
C ASP A 139 3.98 1.34 15.84
N ALA A 140 4.53 1.31 17.05
CA ALA A 140 3.98 2.05 18.18
C ALA A 140 4.45 3.51 18.23
N ASN A 141 5.47 3.88 17.43
CA ASN A 141 5.99 5.24 17.36
C ASN A 141 5.15 6.12 16.41
N MET A 142 4.34 5.51 15.54
CA MET A 142 3.31 6.20 14.78
C MET A 142 1.91 5.91 15.35
N PRO A 143 0.93 6.79 15.15
CA PRO A 143 -0.43 6.59 15.65
C PRO A 143 -1.16 5.49 14.86
N HIS A 144 -0.89 4.21 15.11
CA HIS A 144 -1.65 3.13 14.47
C HIS A 144 -3.10 3.11 15.00
N LYS A 145 -4.00 3.71 14.22
CA LYS A 145 -5.43 3.85 14.53
C LYS A 145 -6.33 3.02 13.61
N GLY A 146 -5.85 2.74 12.39
CA GLY A 146 -6.61 2.03 11.36
C GLY A 146 -6.64 0.52 11.54
N THR A 147 -6.82 -0.21 10.44
CA THR A 147 -6.87 -1.68 10.44
C THR A 147 -5.73 -2.24 9.62
N ILE A 148 -4.94 -3.18 10.14
CA ILE A 148 -4.00 -3.94 9.31
C ILE A 148 -4.50 -5.38 9.17
N THR A 149 -4.61 -5.85 7.93
CA THR A 149 -4.91 -7.25 7.63
C THR A 149 -3.64 -7.98 7.19
N PHE A 150 -3.29 -9.04 7.91
CA PHE A 150 -2.28 -10.03 7.53
C PHE A 150 -3.01 -11.24 6.94
N ARG A 151 -2.90 -11.45 5.63
CA ARG A 151 -3.56 -12.55 4.92
C ARG A 151 -2.53 -13.47 4.28
N ASN A 152 -2.71 -14.78 4.41
CA ASN A 152 -1.83 -15.75 3.76
C ASN A 152 -0.35 -15.51 4.09
N VAL A 153 -0.02 -15.18 5.35
CA VAL A 153 1.37 -14.97 5.76
C VAL A 153 1.95 -16.21 6.39
N HIS A 154 3.23 -16.46 6.17
CA HIS A 154 4.02 -17.48 6.87
C HIS A 154 5.13 -16.80 7.66
N VAL A 155 5.06 -16.84 8.99
CA VAL A 155 6.05 -16.24 9.90
C VAL A 155 6.59 -17.31 10.84
N ALA A 156 7.86 -17.66 10.69
CA ALA A 156 8.44 -18.76 11.45
C ALA A 156 9.83 -18.45 12.00
N GLY A 157 10.16 -19.04 13.16
CA GLY A 157 11.54 -19.09 13.67
C GLY A 157 12.13 -17.76 14.11
N PHE A 158 11.32 -16.78 14.53
CA PHE A 158 11.82 -15.53 15.09
C PHE A 158 12.12 -15.66 16.60
N ILE A 159 13.19 -14.98 17.04
CA ILE A 159 13.72 -15.09 18.42
C ILE A 159 12.94 -14.24 19.43
N ASP A 160 12.12 -13.33 18.94
CA ASP A 160 11.16 -12.59 19.75
C ASP A 160 9.72 -12.98 19.38
N ASN A 161 8.87 -12.00 19.05
CA ASN A 161 7.51 -12.26 18.59
C ASN A 161 7.53 -12.48 17.06
N GLY A 162 6.68 -13.39 16.56
CA GLY A 162 6.42 -13.49 15.13
C GLY A 162 5.69 -12.24 14.63
N LEU A 163 4.53 -11.97 15.22
CA LEU A 163 3.81 -10.70 15.09
C LEU A 163 3.64 -10.04 16.47
N TYR A 164 4.23 -8.85 16.63
CA TYR A 164 4.09 -7.97 17.78
C TYR A 164 3.15 -6.81 17.44
N GLY A 165 1.87 -6.97 17.76
CA GLY A 165 0.81 -5.98 17.57
C GLY A 165 0.41 -5.17 18.81
N SER A 166 0.93 -5.49 20.00
CA SER A 166 0.42 -4.86 21.23
C SER A 166 0.99 -3.46 21.55
N GLY A 167 2.01 -3.02 20.81
CA GLY A 167 2.73 -1.76 21.06
C GLY A 167 1.82 -0.52 20.99
N PRO A 168 1.07 -0.32 19.89
CA PRO A 168 0.17 0.84 19.74
C PRO A 168 -0.88 0.96 20.85
N GLY A 169 -1.46 -0.16 21.30
CA GLY A 169 -2.42 -0.15 22.41
C GLY A 169 -1.81 0.33 23.74
N ALA A 170 -0.51 0.08 23.97
CA ALA A 170 0.19 0.61 25.15
C ALA A 170 0.32 2.14 25.08
N GLN A 171 0.50 2.69 23.88
CA GLN A 171 0.52 4.14 23.61
C GLN A 171 -0.88 4.77 23.59
N GLY A 172 -1.94 3.97 23.67
CA GLY A 172 -3.32 4.43 23.68
C GLY A 172 -3.98 4.52 22.31
N TYR A 173 -3.34 4.01 21.25
CA TYR A 173 -3.95 3.98 19.93
C TYR A 173 -4.91 2.79 19.77
N GLY A 174 -5.95 2.99 18.96
CA GLY A 174 -7.08 2.07 18.78
C GLY A 174 -7.01 1.20 17.52
N GLY A 175 -5.87 1.18 16.81
CA GLY A 175 -5.72 0.37 15.60
C GLY A 175 -5.76 -1.11 15.89
N ASN A 176 -6.51 -1.84 15.07
CA ASN A 176 -6.74 -3.28 15.24
C ASN A 176 -6.14 -4.08 14.09
N LEU A 177 -5.98 -5.37 14.35
CA LEU A 177 -5.30 -6.27 13.45
C LEU A 177 -6.21 -7.45 13.11
N HIS A 178 -6.18 -7.86 11.85
CA HIS A 178 -6.89 -9.03 11.36
C HIS A 178 -5.88 -9.99 10.75
N ILE A 179 -5.90 -11.24 11.18
CA ILE A 179 -5.07 -12.32 10.64
C ILE A 179 -5.99 -13.31 9.96
N GLU A 180 -5.74 -13.60 8.70
CA GLU A 180 -6.59 -14.43 7.87
C GLU A 180 -5.74 -15.50 7.18
N SER A 181 -6.17 -16.76 7.25
CA SER A 181 -5.60 -17.86 6.46
C SER A 181 -4.07 -17.92 6.51
N SER A 182 -3.48 -17.81 7.70
CA SER A 182 -2.03 -17.64 7.88
C SER A 182 -1.39 -18.78 8.69
N TYR A 183 -0.06 -18.85 8.68
CA TYR A 183 0.72 -19.84 9.42
C TYR A 183 1.82 -19.17 10.25
N PHE A 184 1.75 -19.35 11.57
CA PHE A 184 2.76 -18.87 12.50
C PHE A 184 3.34 -20.06 13.25
N THR A 185 4.66 -20.25 13.22
CA THR A 185 5.28 -21.40 13.91
C THR A 185 6.63 -21.08 14.53
N ALA A 186 6.98 -21.75 15.64
CA ALA A 186 8.30 -21.71 16.25
C ALA A 186 8.86 -20.31 16.60
N ASN A 187 7.99 -19.33 16.89
CA ASN A 187 8.43 -18.01 17.37
C ASN A 187 8.56 -18.00 18.90
N THR A 188 9.63 -17.41 19.41
CA THR A 188 10.13 -17.68 20.77
C THR A 188 9.32 -17.03 21.89
N ILE A 189 8.88 -15.78 21.76
CA ILE A 189 8.13 -15.07 22.82
C ILE A 189 6.62 -15.24 22.65
N SER A 190 6.16 -15.02 21.42
CA SER A 190 4.78 -15.25 21.01
C SER A 190 4.72 -15.37 19.50
N ASN A 191 3.93 -16.31 18.99
CA ASN A 191 3.66 -16.41 17.56
C ASN A 191 2.78 -15.25 17.11
N VAL A 192 1.67 -15.03 17.82
CA VAL A 192 0.73 -13.95 17.54
C VAL A 192 0.48 -13.16 18.82
N ARG A 193 1.02 -11.95 18.92
CA ARG A 193 0.72 -11.00 20.00
C ARG A 193 -0.07 -9.85 19.41
N LEU A 194 -1.35 -9.74 19.76
CA LEU A 194 -2.26 -8.75 19.16
C LEU A 194 -2.56 -7.62 20.13
N ASN A 195 -3.36 -6.62 19.68
CA ASN A 195 -4.31 -5.80 20.47
C ASN A 195 -4.95 -4.65 19.69
N ALA A 196 -6.13 -4.21 20.17
CA ALA A 196 -6.52 -2.80 20.24
C ALA A 196 -7.41 -2.60 21.48
N LYS A 197 -7.38 -1.43 22.15
CA LYS A 197 -8.17 -1.21 23.37
C LYS A 197 -9.68 -1.22 23.14
N GLU A 198 -10.12 -0.69 22.00
CA GLU A 198 -11.53 -0.42 21.71
C GLU A 198 -12.09 -1.31 20.59
N ARG A 199 -11.25 -1.67 19.62
CA ARG A 199 -11.65 -2.42 18.43
C ARG A 199 -11.11 -3.86 18.51
N PRO A 200 -11.93 -4.90 18.30
CA PRO A 200 -11.46 -6.27 18.40
C PRO A 200 -10.46 -6.61 17.31
N CYS A 201 -9.48 -7.45 17.65
CA CYS A 201 -8.62 -8.13 16.67
C CYS A 201 -9.25 -9.49 16.31
N ASN A 202 -9.07 -9.91 15.07
CA ASN A 202 -9.64 -11.17 14.57
C ASN A 202 -8.52 -12.06 14.05
N VAL A 203 -8.57 -13.34 14.37
CA VAL A 203 -7.70 -14.37 13.80
C VAL A 203 -8.62 -15.44 13.23
N THR A 204 -8.57 -15.65 11.92
CA THR A 204 -9.49 -16.53 11.21
C THR A 204 -8.75 -17.51 10.30
N ASP A 205 -9.19 -18.77 10.29
CA ASP A 205 -8.67 -19.81 9.39
C ASP A 205 -7.14 -19.98 9.47
N THR A 206 -6.55 -19.72 10.64
CA THR A 206 -5.11 -19.60 10.85
C THR A 206 -4.59 -20.73 11.72
N VAL A 207 -3.42 -21.24 11.37
CA VAL A 207 -2.70 -22.26 12.16
C VAL A 207 -1.58 -21.55 12.93
N VAL A 208 -1.55 -21.78 14.24
CA VAL A 208 -0.53 -21.26 15.15
C VAL A 208 0.12 -22.42 15.89
N ASP A 209 1.34 -22.72 15.50
CA ASP A 209 2.12 -23.84 16.03
C ASP A 209 3.25 -23.32 16.92
N ALA A 210 3.03 -23.24 18.22
CA ALA A 210 4.06 -22.86 19.16
C ALA A 210 5.03 -24.01 19.49
N THR A 211 5.17 -25.03 18.64
CA THR A 211 6.27 -25.99 18.78
C THR A 211 7.55 -25.40 18.18
N GLY A 212 8.66 -25.52 18.91
CA GLY A 212 9.94 -24.86 18.58
C GLY A 212 10.29 -23.75 19.56
N ASN A 213 11.55 -23.74 20.01
CA ASN A 213 12.02 -22.85 21.06
C ASN A 213 13.53 -22.59 20.95
N ASP A 214 13.89 -21.57 20.18
CA ASP A 214 15.23 -21.00 20.27
C ASP A 214 15.29 -19.98 21.42
N PRO A 215 16.39 -19.90 22.18
CA PRO A 215 16.48 -18.99 23.31
C PRO A 215 16.58 -17.52 22.87
N CYS A 216 15.80 -16.67 23.54
CA CYS A 216 15.81 -15.21 23.38
C CYS A 216 17.17 -14.61 23.79
N GLY A 217 17.74 -13.74 22.95
CA GLY A 217 19.06 -13.12 23.15
C GLY A 217 19.05 -11.72 23.74
N GLU A 218 20.17 -11.01 23.59
CA GLU A 218 20.26 -9.59 23.92
C GLU A 218 19.45 -8.73 22.92
N GLY A 219 18.71 -7.74 23.40
CA GLY A 219 17.87 -6.87 22.57
C GLY A 219 16.49 -7.44 22.18
N CYS A 220 16.12 -8.63 22.68
CA CYS A 220 14.74 -9.12 22.57
C CYS A 220 13.86 -8.61 23.73
N SER A 221 12.53 -8.73 23.58
CA SER A 221 11.55 -8.20 24.56
C SER A 221 11.59 -8.87 25.93
N ALA A 222 12.17 -10.07 26.04
CA ALA A 222 12.41 -10.78 27.30
C ALA A 222 13.65 -11.70 27.22
N PRO A 223 14.87 -11.15 27.39
CA PRO A 223 16.12 -11.90 27.27
C PRO A 223 16.17 -13.16 28.16
N GLY A 224 16.65 -14.27 27.60
CA GLY A 224 16.71 -15.57 28.28
C GLY A 224 15.40 -16.37 28.32
N SER A 225 14.29 -15.82 27.84
CA SER A 225 13.03 -16.57 27.71
C SER A 225 13.15 -17.69 26.67
N THR A 226 12.64 -18.88 27.02
CA THR A 226 12.37 -19.99 26.09
C THR A 226 10.87 -20.27 26.00
N THR A 227 10.04 -19.34 26.48
CA THR A 227 8.58 -19.53 26.61
C THR A 227 7.88 -19.03 25.36
N THR A 228 7.41 -19.97 24.54
CA THR A 228 6.59 -19.67 23.39
C THR A 228 5.11 -19.66 23.74
N ARG A 229 4.44 -18.56 23.40
CA ARG A 229 2.97 -18.45 23.41
C ARG A 229 2.47 -18.63 21.99
N ALA A 230 1.34 -19.31 21.84
CA ALA A 230 0.66 -19.35 20.56
C ALA A 230 0.01 -17.98 20.29
N VAL A 231 -0.89 -17.58 21.18
CA VAL A 231 -1.59 -16.29 21.09
C VAL A 231 -1.43 -15.54 22.41
N TRP A 232 -1.14 -14.23 22.34
CA TRP A 232 -1.07 -13.37 23.52
C TRP A 232 -1.88 -12.08 23.31
N SER A 233 -3.02 -11.98 24.00
CA SER A 233 -3.93 -10.82 23.96
C SER A 233 -3.71 -9.92 25.18
N TRP A 234 -3.21 -8.71 24.98
CA TRP A 234 -2.82 -7.79 26.05
C TRP A 234 -3.86 -6.69 26.35
N TYR A 235 -4.71 -6.27 25.41
CA TYR A 235 -5.71 -5.21 25.55
C TYR A 235 -6.88 -5.52 24.62
N GLY A 236 -8.11 -5.24 25.09
CA GLY A 236 -9.33 -5.46 24.31
C GLY A 236 -9.56 -6.93 23.95
N GLU A 237 -10.36 -7.16 22.91
CA GLU A 237 -10.79 -8.50 22.54
C GLU A 237 -10.00 -9.07 21.36
N THR A 238 -9.61 -10.33 21.45
CA THR A 238 -9.11 -11.12 20.32
C THR A 238 -10.07 -12.27 20.04
N HIS A 239 -10.57 -12.36 18.81
CA HIS A 239 -11.49 -13.42 18.41
C HIS A 239 -10.78 -14.43 17.52
N LEU A 240 -10.64 -15.67 18.01
CA LEU A 240 -10.14 -16.79 17.23
C LEU A 240 -11.33 -17.52 16.57
N ARG A 241 -11.32 -17.67 15.25
CA ARG A 241 -12.36 -18.37 14.50
C ARG A 241 -11.75 -19.38 13.54
N ASN A 242 -12.21 -20.62 13.55
CA ASN A 242 -11.71 -21.67 12.64
C ASN A 242 -10.18 -21.84 12.70
N CYS A 243 -9.58 -21.67 13.88
CA CYS A 243 -8.13 -21.74 14.03
C CYS A 243 -7.70 -23.10 14.58
N ASP A 244 -6.43 -23.41 14.36
CA ASP A 244 -5.74 -24.57 14.92
C ASP A 244 -4.55 -24.06 15.74
N VAL A 245 -4.55 -24.33 17.04
CA VAL A 245 -3.62 -23.67 17.97
C VAL A 245 -2.94 -24.68 18.89
N VAL A 246 -1.62 -24.85 18.71
CA VAL A 246 -0.76 -25.57 19.66
C VAL A 246 0.05 -24.56 20.46
N GLY A 247 0.04 -24.70 21.78
CA GLY A 247 0.69 -23.79 22.73
C GLY A 247 -0.29 -22.94 23.54
N SER A 248 0.26 -22.12 24.43
CA SER A 248 -0.58 -21.35 25.36
C SER A 248 -1.28 -20.18 24.66
N ILE A 249 -2.58 -20.02 24.95
CA ILE A 249 -3.34 -18.80 24.69
C ILE A 249 -3.33 -17.99 25.99
N ALA A 250 -2.63 -16.87 26.00
CA ALA A 250 -2.40 -16.05 27.18
C ALA A 250 -3.12 -14.70 27.06
N THR A 251 -3.43 -14.11 28.22
CA THR A 251 -3.92 -12.74 28.31
C THR A 251 -3.06 -11.88 29.24
N ALA A 252 -3.08 -10.57 29.06
CA ALA A 252 -2.48 -9.59 29.97
C ALA A 252 -3.32 -8.32 29.95
N LYS A 253 -3.09 -7.39 30.90
CA LYS A 253 -3.60 -5.99 30.93
C LYS A 253 -5.07 -5.76 30.46
N GLY A 254 -5.98 -6.67 30.79
CA GLY A 254 -7.41 -6.56 30.45
C GLY A 254 -7.79 -7.13 29.09
N GLY A 255 -6.85 -7.76 28.37
CA GLY A 255 -7.11 -8.50 27.15
C GLY A 255 -7.95 -9.76 27.39
N SER A 256 -8.77 -10.11 26.39
CA SER A 256 -9.57 -11.33 26.39
C SER A 256 -9.39 -12.09 25.07
N VAL A 257 -9.74 -13.39 25.09
CA VAL A 257 -9.75 -14.23 23.90
C VAL A 257 -11.07 -15.01 23.84
N THR A 258 -11.79 -14.89 22.73
CA THR A 258 -12.94 -15.75 22.42
C THR A 258 -12.54 -16.75 21.34
N LYS A 259 -13.14 -17.93 21.38
CA LYS A 259 -12.88 -19.03 20.44
C LYS A 259 -14.18 -19.46 19.79
N THR A 260 -14.19 -19.59 18.48
CA THR A 260 -15.32 -20.14 17.71
C THR A 260 -14.77 -21.16 16.74
N ASN A 261 -15.23 -22.41 16.81
CA ASN A 261 -14.75 -23.49 15.93
C ASN A 261 -13.20 -23.59 15.90
N THR A 262 -12.53 -23.40 17.03
CA THR A 262 -11.06 -23.40 17.13
C THR A 262 -10.61 -24.64 17.86
N ARG A 263 -9.72 -25.42 17.24
CA ARG A 263 -9.11 -26.63 17.82
C ARG A 263 -7.82 -26.25 18.54
N THR A 264 -7.53 -26.91 19.66
CA THR A 264 -6.37 -26.56 20.50
C THR A 264 -5.68 -27.80 21.04
N GLY A 265 -4.36 -27.73 21.24
CA GLY A 265 -3.59 -28.87 21.76
C GLY A 265 -3.58 -30.01 20.75
N ASP A 266 -3.74 -31.25 21.23
CA ASP A 266 -3.63 -32.44 20.38
C ASP A 266 -4.71 -32.55 19.30
N ASP A 267 -5.83 -31.82 19.44
CA ASP A 267 -6.91 -31.78 18.45
C ASP A 267 -6.59 -30.86 17.25
N ALA A 268 -5.57 -30.01 17.36
CA ALA A 268 -5.23 -29.04 16.33
C ALA A 268 -4.61 -29.72 15.09
N ASP A 269 -5.06 -29.29 13.90
CA ASP A 269 -4.43 -29.65 12.62
C ASP A 269 -3.35 -28.63 12.28
N LEU A 270 -2.10 -29.09 12.32
CA LEU A 270 -0.93 -28.24 12.04
C LEU A 270 -0.64 -28.10 10.55
N THR A 271 -1.51 -28.60 9.66
CA THR A 271 -1.35 -28.41 8.22
C THR A 271 -1.49 -26.93 7.87
N PRO A 272 -0.48 -26.27 7.28
CA PRO A 272 -0.56 -24.86 6.91
C PRO A 272 -1.80 -24.58 6.03
N PRO A 273 -2.54 -23.48 6.27
CA PRO A 273 -3.73 -23.17 5.50
C PRO A 273 -3.45 -23.08 4.00
N LYS A 274 -4.45 -23.49 3.20
CA LYS A 274 -4.31 -23.47 1.74
C LYS A 274 -4.00 -22.06 1.25
N GLY A 275 -2.89 -21.95 0.53
CA GLY A 275 -2.44 -20.73 -0.12
C GLY A 275 -1.56 -19.84 0.73
N VAL A 276 -1.20 -20.26 1.93
CA VAL A 276 -0.03 -19.73 2.63
C VAL A 276 1.24 -20.12 1.86
N PRO A 277 2.15 -19.17 1.56
CA PRO A 277 3.39 -19.50 0.89
C PRO A 277 4.33 -20.25 1.84
N MET A 278 4.88 -21.37 1.38
CA MET A 278 5.82 -22.19 2.17
C MET A 278 7.28 -22.00 1.76
N SER A 279 7.56 -20.99 0.92
CA SER A 279 8.92 -20.55 0.62
C SER A 279 8.91 -19.10 0.13
N ALA A 280 10.06 -18.42 0.23
CA ALA A 280 10.22 -17.06 -0.26
C ALA A 280 9.87 -16.95 -1.75
N LYS A 281 10.31 -17.92 -2.56
CA LYS A 281 9.98 -17.97 -3.99
C LYS A 281 8.49 -18.19 -4.26
N ALA A 282 7.81 -19.00 -3.44
CA ALA A 282 6.37 -19.22 -3.57
C ALA A 282 5.57 -17.94 -3.27
N ALA A 283 5.96 -17.19 -2.22
CA ALA A 283 5.40 -15.88 -1.92
C ALA A 283 5.65 -14.90 -3.07
N ALA A 284 6.92 -14.70 -3.44
CA ALA A 284 7.33 -13.73 -4.47
C ALA A 284 6.62 -13.94 -5.81
N SER A 285 6.43 -15.21 -6.20
CA SER A 285 5.79 -15.58 -7.47
C SER A 285 4.26 -15.53 -7.47
N GLY A 286 3.63 -15.28 -6.32
CA GLY A 286 2.17 -15.39 -6.19
C GLY A 286 1.62 -16.81 -6.32
N SER A 287 2.48 -17.83 -6.43
CA SER A 287 2.08 -19.23 -6.72
C SER A 287 1.32 -19.90 -5.57
N GLY A 288 1.33 -19.31 -4.37
CA GLY A 288 0.44 -19.69 -3.27
C GLY A 288 -1.05 -19.44 -3.55
N THR A 289 -1.41 -18.57 -4.49
CA THR A 289 -2.82 -18.14 -4.72
C THR A 289 -3.67 -19.10 -5.56
N GLY A 290 -3.17 -20.31 -5.86
CA GLY A 290 -3.82 -21.31 -6.70
C GLY A 290 -5.09 -21.93 -6.09
N GLY A 291 -6.21 -21.20 -6.11
CA GLY A 291 -7.53 -21.80 -5.93
C GLY A 291 -8.64 -20.89 -5.46
N SER A 292 -9.05 -19.89 -6.27
CA SER A 292 -10.45 -19.47 -6.31
C SER A 292 -10.78 -18.67 -7.59
N SER A 293 -10.73 -19.33 -8.74
CA SER A 293 -11.56 -18.93 -9.89
C SER A 293 -12.54 -20.05 -10.18
N GLY A 294 -13.72 -19.96 -9.56
CA GLY A 294 -14.83 -20.90 -9.77
C GLY A 294 -15.36 -20.81 -11.20
N LYS A 295 -14.81 -21.63 -12.09
CA LYS A 295 -15.37 -21.89 -13.42
C LYS A 295 -16.65 -22.72 -13.24
N ARG A 296 -17.83 -22.08 -13.23
CA ARG A 296 -19.10 -22.80 -13.36
C ARG A 296 -19.30 -23.15 -14.83
N SER A 297 -19.16 -24.43 -15.14
CA SER A 297 -19.63 -25.02 -16.40
C SER A 297 -21.15 -24.99 -16.41
N SER A 298 -21.77 -24.33 -17.39
CA SER A 298 -23.20 -24.43 -17.64
C SER A 298 -23.53 -25.79 -18.24
N GLY A 299 -24.25 -26.60 -17.48
CA GLY A 299 -24.94 -27.80 -17.97
C GLY A 299 -26.43 -27.52 -18.00
N ASN A 300 -27.00 -27.49 -19.20
CA ASN A 300 -28.40 -27.21 -19.48
C ASN A 300 -29.27 -28.45 -19.14
N GLY A 301 -30.37 -28.26 -18.42
CA GLY A 301 -31.32 -29.35 -18.10
C GLY A 301 -32.61 -28.83 -17.49
N ALA A 302 -33.65 -28.72 -18.31
CA ALA A 302 -34.99 -28.25 -17.97
C ALA A 302 -35.84 -29.32 -17.24
N GLY A 303 -36.69 -28.89 -16.30
CA GLY A 303 -37.74 -29.70 -15.67
C GLY A 303 -38.68 -28.85 -14.80
N LYS A 304 -39.99 -28.94 -15.04
CA LYS A 304 -41.10 -28.07 -14.60
C LYS A 304 -41.59 -28.28 -13.14
N GLN A 305 -42.03 -27.15 -12.54
CA GLN A 305 -43.22 -26.86 -11.68
C GLN A 305 -43.80 -27.90 -10.71
N SER A 306 -43.94 -27.56 -9.42
CA SER A 306 -45.17 -26.98 -8.82
C SER A 306 -45.10 -26.90 -7.28
N ALA A 307 -45.96 -26.07 -6.70
CA ALA A 307 -45.83 -25.41 -5.40
C ALA A 307 -46.55 -26.08 -4.20
N ASP A 308 -46.23 -25.52 -3.03
CA ASP A 308 -46.96 -25.42 -1.75
C ASP A 308 -46.65 -26.43 -0.63
N GLY A 309 -46.45 -25.89 0.58
CA GLY A 309 -46.22 -26.65 1.82
C GLY A 309 -45.18 -26.05 2.78
N SER A 310 -45.56 -24.97 3.46
CA SER A 310 -44.89 -24.27 4.57
C SER A 310 -44.03 -25.13 5.52
N SER A 311 -42.78 -24.71 5.80
CA SER A 311 -42.09 -25.06 7.05
C SER A 311 -41.15 -23.95 7.52
N SER A 312 -41.24 -23.69 8.81
CA SER A 312 -40.51 -22.73 9.61
C SER A 312 -39.07 -23.16 9.87
N GLY A 313 -38.16 -22.18 9.85
CA GLY A 313 -36.90 -22.19 10.60
C GLY A 313 -35.69 -22.85 9.93
N ASN A 314 -35.00 -22.14 9.03
CA ASN A 314 -33.53 -22.18 8.83
C ASN A 314 -33.04 -21.38 7.58
N ALA A 315 -33.41 -20.10 7.44
CA ALA A 315 -33.06 -19.31 6.24
C ALA A 315 -32.57 -17.86 6.52
N ALA A 316 -32.16 -17.56 7.76
CA ALA A 316 -31.73 -16.20 8.14
C ALA A 316 -30.21 -15.96 8.08
N GLN A 317 -29.38 -16.99 7.89
CA GLN A 317 -27.90 -16.85 7.97
C GLN A 317 -27.18 -17.00 6.62
N ALA A 318 -27.86 -17.45 5.57
CA ALA A 318 -27.32 -17.53 4.21
C ALA A 318 -27.56 -16.27 3.37
N THR A 319 -28.48 -15.40 3.79
CA THR A 319 -28.90 -14.19 3.07
C THR A 319 -27.98 -12.99 3.33
N VAL A 320 -27.13 -13.04 4.36
CA VAL A 320 -26.16 -11.97 4.67
C VAL A 320 -24.88 -12.07 3.82
N ARG A 321 -24.52 -13.26 3.34
CA ARG A 321 -23.31 -13.46 2.52
C ARG A 321 -23.50 -13.28 1.02
N ARG A 322 -24.74 -13.11 0.54
CA ARG A 322 -25.03 -12.74 -0.86
C ARG A 322 -25.34 -11.26 -1.07
N VAL A 323 -25.32 -10.43 -0.02
CA VAL A 323 -25.57 -8.98 -0.12
C VAL A 323 -24.28 -8.15 0.00
N ALA A 324 -23.14 -8.78 0.33
CA ALA A 324 -21.83 -8.09 0.42
C ALA A 324 -21.00 -8.09 -0.89
N ASN A 325 -21.53 -8.62 -2.00
CA ASN A 325 -20.81 -8.71 -3.27
C ASN A 325 -21.40 -7.81 -4.39
N GLU A 326 -22.20 -6.81 -4.03
CA GLU A 326 -22.79 -5.85 -4.99
C GLU A 326 -22.60 -4.34 -4.65
N ARG A 327 -21.77 -3.93 -3.69
CA ARG A 327 -21.48 -2.49 -3.45
C ARG A 327 -20.01 -2.31 -3.03
N GLY A 328 -19.21 -1.42 -3.61
CA GLY A 328 -19.46 -0.44 -4.65
C GLY A 328 -18.10 -0.03 -5.21
N LEU A 329 -18.12 0.83 -6.22
CA LEU A 329 -16.92 1.27 -6.90
C LEU A 329 -15.94 1.95 -5.91
N PRO A 330 -14.62 1.76 -6.09
CA PRO A 330 -13.60 1.96 -5.04
C PRO A 330 -13.40 3.42 -4.64
N ASN A 331 -13.60 4.35 -5.56
CA ASN A 331 -13.40 5.77 -5.32
C ASN A 331 -14.72 6.47 -5.04
N VAL A 332 -14.68 7.57 -4.28
CA VAL A 332 -15.80 8.47 -4.04
C VAL A 332 -15.37 9.87 -4.45
N ILE A 333 -16.20 10.57 -5.21
CA ILE A 333 -16.07 12.02 -5.36
C ILE A 333 -17.35 12.67 -4.86
N SER A 334 -17.20 13.75 -4.10
CA SER A 334 -18.30 14.52 -3.55
C SER A 334 -18.16 15.99 -3.93
N ILE A 335 -19.22 16.58 -4.42
CA ILE A 335 -19.28 17.98 -4.85
C ILE A 335 -20.28 18.65 -3.93
N ALA A 336 -19.85 19.68 -3.20
CA ALA A 336 -20.64 20.31 -2.15
C ALA A 336 -20.71 21.82 -2.34
N SER A 337 -21.90 22.39 -2.13
CA SER A 337 -22.09 23.84 -2.02
C SER A 337 -22.69 24.17 -0.65
N SER A 338 -22.20 25.24 -0.03
CA SER A 338 -22.78 25.79 1.20
C SER A 338 -23.80 26.90 0.92
N ASP A 339 -23.90 27.36 -0.33
CA ASP A 339 -24.80 28.45 -0.73
C ASP A 339 -26.05 27.86 -1.39
N ALA A 340 -27.18 27.94 -0.69
CA ALA A 340 -28.48 27.49 -1.20
C ALA A 340 -29.14 28.48 -2.19
N GLY A 341 -28.58 29.69 -2.36
CA GLY A 341 -29.11 30.72 -3.24
C GLY A 341 -28.53 30.71 -4.65
N THR A 342 -27.44 29.96 -4.88
CA THR A 342 -26.71 29.93 -6.15
C THR A 342 -26.49 28.50 -6.60
N THR A 343 -26.99 28.15 -7.79
CA THR A 343 -26.74 26.86 -8.42
C THR A 343 -25.32 26.81 -9.00
N THR A 344 -24.63 25.71 -8.81
CA THR A 344 -23.35 25.39 -9.45
C THR A 344 -23.51 24.08 -10.21
N ASP A 345 -23.44 24.16 -11.54
CA ASP A 345 -23.56 22.99 -12.42
C ASP A 345 -22.19 22.29 -12.55
N TYR A 346 -22.21 20.98 -12.73
CA TYR A 346 -20.98 20.21 -12.97
C TYR A 346 -21.16 19.07 -13.96
N GLU A 347 -20.06 18.72 -14.61
CA GLU A 347 -19.89 17.49 -15.38
C GLU A 347 -18.65 16.73 -14.89
N LEU A 348 -18.85 15.49 -14.47
CA LEU A 348 -17.82 14.57 -13.99
C LEU A 348 -17.71 13.39 -14.97
N THR A 349 -16.53 13.11 -15.48
CA THR A 349 -16.26 11.91 -16.28
C THR A 349 -15.16 11.06 -15.65
N VAL A 350 -15.35 9.74 -15.65
CA VAL A 350 -14.38 8.77 -15.14
C VAL A 350 -14.06 7.69 -16.19
N SER A 351 -12.92 7.03 -16.05
CA SER A 351 -12.53 5.94 -16.97
C SER A 351 -13.23 4.60 -16.70
N GLY A 352 -13.89 4.45 -15.55
CA GLY A 352 -14.60 3.23 -15.17
C GLY A 352 -16.10 3.46 -14.93
N LYS A 353 -16.75 2.52 -14.23
CA LYS A 353 -18.18 2.68 -13.91
C LYS A 353 -18.36 3.81 -12.89
N LEU A 354 -19.50 4.51 -12.98
CA LEU A 354 -19.91 5.60 -12.09
C LEU A 354 -21.32 5.33 -11.58
N ARG A 355 -21.59 5.63 -10.30
CA ARG A 355 -22.92 5.48 -9.68
C ARG A 355 -23.12 6.52 -8.60
N LYS A 356 -24.32 7.08 -8.46
CA LYS A 356 -24.67 7.96 -7.33
C LYS A 356 -24.43 7.25 -5.99
N SER A 357 -24.03 8.01 -4.99
CA SER A 357 -23.73 7.55 -3.63
C SER A 357 -24.34 8.48 -2.58
N THR A 358 -24.49 7.95 -1.36
CA THR A 358 -24.91 8.72 -0.18
C THR A 358 -23.73 9.05 0.74
N ASP A 359 -22.50 8.94 0.22
CA ASP A 359 -21.30 9.37 0.95
C ASP A 359 -21.40 10.85 1.30
N ARG A 360 -20.78 11.28 2.40
CA ARG A 360 -20.86 12.66 2.91
C ARG A 360 -22.29 13.20 3.07
N ASN A 361 -23.25 12.33 3.40
CA ASN A 361 -24.68 12.66 3.54
C ASN A 361 -25.32 13.22 2.26
N ALA A 362 -24.78 12.86 1.09
CA ALA A 362 -25.34 13.25 -0.19
C ALA A 362 -26.73 12.65 -0.44
N THR A 363 -27.57 13.40 -1.14
CA THR A 363 -28.85 12.89 -1.63
C THR A 363 -28.66 12.07 -2.90
N LYS A 364 -29.62 11.17 -3.15
CA LYS A 364 -29.78 10.50 -4.45
C LYS A 364 -31.12 10.94 -5.00
N ASP A 365 -31.18 12.14 -5.54
CA ASP A 365 -32.36 12.65 -6.22
C ASP A 365 -32.34 12.30 -7.71
N ALA A 366 -33.38 12.71 -8.43
CA ALA A 366 -33.52 12.47 -9.86
C ALA A 366 -32.89 13.56 -10.72
N GLU A 367 -32.34 14.63 -10.10
CA GLU A 367 -31.84 15.80 -10.81
C GLU A 367 -30.50 15.52 -11.50
N ASP A 368 -29.62 14.71 -10.90
CA ASP A 368 -28.43 14.27 -11.65
C ASP A 368 -28.72 13.12 -12.62
N ALA A 369 -28.07 13.17 -13.76
CA ALA A 369 -28.01 12.07 -14.71
C ALA A 369 -26.66 11.34 -14.58
N VAL A 370 -26.68 10.01 -14.68
CA VAL A 370 -25.47 9.18 -14.78
C VAL A 370 -25.60 8.27 -15.98
N GLU A 371 -24.73 8.43 -16.96
CA GLU A 371 -24.69 7.65 -18.19
C GLU A 371 -23.24 7.33 -18.56
N ASP A 372 -22.93 6.05 -18.81
CA ASP A 372 -21.64 5.57 -19.33
C ASP A 372 -20.36 6.10 -18.66
N GLY A 373 -20.38 6.35 -17.34
CA GLY A 373 -19.21 6.85 -16.61
C GLY A 373 -19.14 8.38 -16.54
N THR A 374 -20.16 9.07 -17.04
CA THR A 374 -20.33 10.52 -16.89
C THR A 374 -21.51 10.81 -15.96
N ALA A 375 -21.33 11.79 -15.07
CA ALA A 375 -22.39 12.37 -14.28
C ALA A 375 -22.52 13.86 -14.59
N THR A 376 -23.76 14.31 -14.79
CA THR A 376 -24.12 15.72 -14.93
C THR A 376 -25.12 16.04 -13.83
N GLY A 377 -24.84 17.06 -13.03
CA GLY A 377 -25.70 17.46 -11.91
C GLY A 377 -25.46 18.89 -11.50
N ALA A 378 -26.12 19.31 -10.42
CA ALA A 378 -26.02 20.68 -9.92
C ALA A 378 -26.20 20.73 -8.41
N VAL A 379 -25.35 21.51 -7.73
CA VAL A 379 -25.47 21.77 -6.29
C VAL A 379 -25.91 23.21 -6.02
N ALA A 380 -26.95 23.38 -5.19
CA ALA A 380 -27.45 24.66 -4.71
C ALA A 380 -27.71 24.54 -3.20
N GLY A 381 -26.64 24.51 -2.42
CA GLY A 381 -26.66 24.02 -1.04
C GLY A 381 -26.73 22.48 -1.01
N GLY A 382 -25.98 21.84 -0.11
CA GLY A 382 -25.96 20.39 0.02
C GLY A 382 -24.77 19.73 -0.67
N THR A 383 -24.87 18.44 -0.99
CA THR A 383 -23.76 17.64 -1.51
C THR A 383 -24.28 16.55 -2.42
N ASP A 384 -23.65 16.41 -3.58
CA ASP A 384 -23.81 15.26 -4.46
C ASP A 384 -22.60 14.36 -4.29
N SER A 385 -22.78 13.05 -4.41
CA SER A 385 -21.66 12.11 -4.31
C SER A 385 -21.81 10.96 -5.29
N TYR A 386 -20.68 10.53 -5.82
CA TYR A 386 -20.58 9.44 -6.77
C TYR A 386 -19.50 8.47 -6.37
N ARG A 387 -19.81 7.18 -6.44
CA ARG A 387 -18.83 6.11 -6.39
C ARG A 387 -18.39 5.74 -7.78
N PHE A 388 -17.08 5.66 -8.01
CA PHE A 388 -16.52 5.39 -9.33
C PHE A 388 -15.33 4.45 -9.31
N GLY A 389 -15.13 3.74 -10.41
CA GLY A 389 -13.94 2.94 -10.68
C GLY A 389 -13.07 3.63 -11.73
N GLY A 390 -11.78 3.32 -11.76
CA GLY A 390 -10.83 4.03 -12.61
C GLY A 390 -10.52 5.43 -12.06
N ALA A 391 -10.06 6.32 -12.94
CA ALA A 391 -9.62 7.68 -12.61
C ALA A 391 -10.64 8.72 -13.08
N VAL A 392 -10.63 9.91 -12.46
CA VAL A 392 -11.36 11.08 -12.96
C VAL A 392 -10.61 11.60 -14.19
N THR A 393 -11.28 11.63 -15.33
CA THR A 393 -10.70 12.12 -16.59
C THR A 393 -11.16 13.54 -16.91
N ASN A 394 -12.29 13.97 -16.35
CA ASN A 394 -12.78 15.34 -16.45
C ASN A 394 -13.61 15.71 -15.21
N LEU A 395 -13.45 16.94 -14.73
CA LEU A 395 -14.36 17.57 -13.79
C LEU A 395 -14.49 19.04 -14.19
N ASP A 396 -15.63 19.40 -14.77
CA ASP A 396 -15.98 20.79 -15.07
C ASP A 396 -17.02 21.28 -14.08
N ILE A 397 -16.84 22.50 -13.57
CA ILE A 397 -17.72 23.12 -12.57
C ILE A 397 -17.97 24.57 -12.98
N ASP A 398 -19.22 24.87 -13.34
CA ASP A 398 -19.66 26.24 -13.63
C ASP A 398 -20.30 26.84 -12.39
N GLY A 399 -19.47 27.53 -11.59
CA GLY A 399 -19.87 28.13 -10.33
C GLY A 399 -18.85 27.89 -9.21
N THR A 400 -19.33 27.88 -7.96
CA THR A 400 -18.48 27.69 -6.77
C THR A 400 -18.92 26.45 -5.99
N ALA A 401 -18.10 25.41 -6.03
CA ALA A 401 -18.29 24.21 -5.22
C ALA A 401 -16.99 23.78 -4.53
N THR A 402 -17.13 23.12 -3.38
CA THR A 402 -16.05 22.41 -2.71
C THR A 402 -16.06 20.96 -3.16
N VAL A 403 -14.94 20.49 -3.71
CA VAL A 403 -14.81 19.10 -4.18
C VAL A 403 -14.03 18.29 -3.16
N PHE A 404 -14.48 17.07 -2.92
CA PHE A 404 -13.78 16.07 -2.13
C PHE A 404 -13.55 14.82 -2.98
N LEU A 405 -12.30 14.37 -3.09
CA LEU A 405 -11.95 13.10 -3.70
C LEU A 405 -11.50 12.14 -2.60
N ASN A 406 -12.18 11.01 -2.48
CA ASN A 406 -12.00 10.01 -1.44
C ASN A 406 -12.05 10.59 -0.01
N GLY A 407 -12.81 11.66 0.18
CA GLY A 407 -12.99 12.35 1.45
C GLY A 407 -12.03 13.51 1.70
N GLU A 408 -10.95 13.64 0.91
CA GLU A 408 -10.02 14.76 0.98
C GLU A 408 -10.50 15.94 0.13
N ARG A 409 -10.40 17.16 0.65
CA ARG A 409 -10.75 18.37 -0.10
C ARG A 409 -9.70 18.63 -1.16
N VAL A 410 -10.13 18.77 -2.40
CA VAL A 410 -9.26 19.04 -3.55
C VAL A 410 -9.71 20.31 -4.26
N SER A 411 -8.76 21.02 -4.86
CA SER A 411 -9.05 22.12 -5.78
C SER A 411 -9.70 21.54 -7.03
N SER A 412 -10.89 22.01 -7.41
CA SER A 412 -11.67 21.45 -8.53
C SER A 412 -10.89 21.41 -9.85
N GLY A 413 -10.12 22.46 -10.13
CA GLY A 413 -9.25 22.54 -11.32
C GLY A 413 -8.00 21.66 -11.29
N GLU A 414 -7.72 20.98 -10.18
CA GLU A 414 -6.60 20.04 -10.02
C GLU A 414 -7.06 18.57 -9.98
N VAL A 415 -8.38 18.31 -9.99
CA VAL A 415 -8.92 16.95 -9.99
C VAL A 415 -8.55 16.23 -11.29
N GLY A 416 -7.96 15.04 -11.18
CA GLY A 416 -7.47 14.29 -12.33
C GLY A 416 -6.10 14.74 -12.85
N LEU A 417 -5.39 15.61 -12.12
CA LEU A 417 -4.01 16.02 -12.39
C LEU A 417 -3.05 15.41 -11.34
N PRO A 418 -2.78 14.10 -11.40
CA PRO A 418 -2.16 13.38 -10.29
C PRO A 418 -0.70 13.80 -10.05
N ASN A 419 0.03 14.23 -11.09
CA ASN A 419 1.45 14.55 -10.96
C ASN A 419 1.69 15.99 -10.48
N ALA A 420 2.67 16.19 -9.60
CA ALA A 420 3.21 17.47 -9.18
C ALA A 420 4.53 17.78 -9.88
N LEU A 421 4.77 19.06 -10.18
CA LEU A 421 6.09 19.58 -10.51
C LEU A 421 6.31 20.89 -9.75
N VAL A 422 7.40 20.99 -8.99
CA VAL A 422 7.81 22.20 -8.27
C VAL A 422 9.15 22.66 -8.79
N VAL A 423 9.23 23.93 -9.17
CA VAL A 423 10.49 24.61 -9.52
C VAL A 423 10.82 25.59 -8.40
N ASP A 424 11.93 25.36 -7.69
CA ASP A 424 12.34 26.09 -6.50
C ASP A 424 13.63 26.88 -6.74
N GLY A 425 13.50 28.20 -6.83
CA GLY A 425 14.62 29.15 -6.95
C GLY A 425 15.14 29.69 -5.62
N SER A 426 14.49 29.36 -4.49
CA SER A 426 14.84 29.93 -3.17
C SER A 426 16.20 29.49 -2.63
N GLY A 427 16.73 28.37 -3.14
CA GLY A 427 18.08 27.88 -2.80
C GLY A 427 19.22 28.69 -3.41
N SER A 428 18.95 29.67 -4.28
CA SER A 428 19.96 30.55 -4.90
C SER A 428 19.43 31.98 -5.01
N PRO A 429 19.39 32.72 -3.88
CA PRO A 429 18.84 34.06 -3.84
C PRO A 429 19.54 34.99 -4.85
N ASN A 430 18.75 35.79 -5.58
CA ASN A 430 19.18 36.70 -6.65
C ASN A 430 19.66 36.04 -7.97
N ALA A 431 19.70 34.72 -8.05
CA ALA A 431 19.95 34.05 -9.32
C ALA A 431 18.64 33.83 -10.08
N VAL A 432 18.69 34.03 -11.41
CA VAL A 432 17.54 33.80 -12.29
C VAL A 432 17.60 32.38 -12.81
N SER A 433 16.45 31.70 -12.77
CA SER A 433 16.23 30.49 -13.54
C SER A 433 15.08 30.65 -14.51
N GLU A 434 15.27 30.15 -15.72
CA GLU A 434 14.22 30.02 -16.74
C GLU A 434 13.96 28.54 -16.98
N TYR A 435 12.71 28.14 -17.14
CA TYR A 435 12.35 26.75 -17.37
C TYR A 435 11.21 26.61 -18.37
N SER A 436 11.16 25.46 -19.03
CA SER A 436 10.10 25.11 -19.97
C SER A 436 9.83 23.62 -19.90
N PHE A 437 8.56 23.22 -19.92
CA PHE A 437 8.21 21.81 -19.95
C PHE A 437 6.93 21.50 -20.70
N ASP A 438 6.85 20.27 -21.22
CA ASP A 438 5.71 19.74 -21.95
C ASP A 438 5.17 18.49 -21.27
N VAL A 439 3.86 18.31 -21.27
CA VAL A 439 3.18 17.11 -20.75
C VAL A 439 2.32 16.45 -21.83
N SER A 440 2.15 15.13 -21.74
CA SER A 440 1.27 14.40 -22.67
C SER A 440 -0.22 14.68 -22.40
N GLY A 441 -0.57 14.91 -21.13
CA GLY A 441 -1.92 15.24 -20.66
C GLY A 441 -2.17 16.74 -20.60
N THR A 442 -2.74 17.20 -19.48
CA THR A 442 -3.06 18.60 -19.18
C THR A 442 -2.24 19.12 -18.02
N VAL A 443 -1.89 20.40 -18.00
CA VAL A 443 -1.17 21.07 -16.89
C VAL A 443 -1.92 22.31 -16.40
N ARG A 444 -1.84 22.55 -15.09
CA ARG A 444 -2.35 23.74 -14.39
C ARG A 444 -1.34 24.19 -13.31
N GLY A 445 -1.31 25.49 -13.04
CA GLY A 445 -0.59 26.02 -11.88
C GLY A 445 -1.29 25.63 -10.57
N SER A 446 -0.51 25.37 -9.52
CA SER A 446 -0.99 24.91 -8.22
C SER A 446 -0.42 25.78 -7.11
N GLY A 447 -1.25 26.67 -6.57
CA GLY A 447 -0.86 27.59 -5.49
C GLY A 447 -0.47 26.87 -4.20
N ASP A 448 -0.97 25.65 -3.98
CA ASP A 448 -0.65 24.82 -2.82
C ASP A 448 0.79 24.29 -2.86
N LEU A 449 1.36 24.14 -4.07
CA LEU A 449 2.74 23.69 -4.29
C LEU A 449 3.73 24.84 -4.45
N GLY A 450 3.25 25.98 -4.96
CA GLY A 450 4.05 27.17 -5.24
C GLY A 450 3.26 28.11 -6.15
N ARG A 451 3.21 29.39 -5.80
CA ARG A 451 2.44 30.36 -6.57
C ARG A 451 3.15 30.65 -7.88
N VAL A 452 2.53 30.23 -8.98
CA VAL A 452 2.94 30.59 -10.34
C VAL A 452 2.89 32.12 -10.50
N GLU A 453 3.97 32.70 -11.01
CA GLU A 453 4.16 34.14 -11.10
C GLU A 453 3.62 34.71 -12.42
N ALA A 454 3.37 36.02 -12.47
CA ALA A 454 2.75 36.69 -13.63
C ALA A 454 3.61 36.65 -14.91
N HIS A 455 4.88 36.25 -14.79
CA HIS A 455 5.80 36.10 -15.92
C HIS A 455 5.78 34.71 -16.53
N ASP A 456 5.06 33.76 -15.91
CA ASP A 456 4.92 32.41 -16.41
C ASP A 456 3.73 32.31 -17.36
N THR A 457 3.88 31.48 -18.39
CA THR A 457 2.82 31.14 -19.33
C THR A 457 2.48 29.66 -19.17
N VAL A 458 1.22 29.37 -18.79
CA VAL A 458 0.68 28.02 -18.67
C VAL A 458 -0.36 27.80 -19.76
N GLU A 459 0.03 27.08 -20.80
CA GLU A 459 -0.87 26.56 -21.82
C GLU A 459 -1.27 25.12 -21.45
N SER A 460 -2.35 24.60 -22.06
CA SER A 460 -2.91 23.29 -21.67
C SER A 460 -1.91 22.14 -21.60
N LYS A 461 -0.80 22.17 -22.34
CA LYS A 461 0.22 21.11 -22.35
C LYS A 461 1.66 21.60 -22.16
N ARG A 462 1.87 22.92 -22.08
CA ARG A 462 3.19 23.53 -22.08
C ARG A 462 3.26 24.66 -21.06
N VAL A 463 4.36 24.70 -20.33
CA VAL A 463 4.69 25.79 -19.43
C VAL A 463 6.00 26.42 -19.87
N ASN A 464 6.06 27.75 -19.80
CA ASN A 464 7.31 28.51 -19.82
C ASN A 464 7.31 29.41 -18.59
N GLY A 465 8.35 29.35 -17.78
CA GLY A 465 8.40 30.12 -16.54
C GLY A 465 9.77 30.67 -16.22
N ARG A 466 9.78 31.63 -15.30
CA ARG A 466 10.99 32.32 -14.85
C ARG A 466 10.89 32.59 -13.35
N ILE A 467 11.84 32.05 -12.59
CA ILE A 467 11.84 32.12 -11.13
C ILE A 467 13.09 32.83 -10.58
N VAL A 468 12.88 33.64 -9.54
CA VAL A 468 13.92 34.28 -8.73
C VAL A 468 13.47 34.27 -7.28
N ASP A 469 14.20 33.56 -6.41
CA ASP A 469 13.94 33.53 -4.95
C ASP A 469 12.47 33.19 -4.57
N ALA A 470 11.88 32.24 -5.30
CA ALA A 470 10.48 31.82 -5.11
C ALA A 470 10.27 30.36 -5.57
N LYS A 471 9.02 29.88 -5.50
CA LYS A 471 8.62 28.54 -5.95
C LYS A 471 7.40 28.60 -6.87
N ASP A 472 7.49 27.92 -8.00
CA ASP A 472 6.36 27.69 -8.89
C ASP A 472 5.91 26.23 -8.79
N GLY A 473 4.61 26.03 -8.60
CA GLY A 473 3.98 24.73 -8.44
C GLY A 473 3.02 24.40 -9.57
N TYR A 474 3.05 23.15 -10.04
CA TYR A 474 2.20 22.67 -11.13
C TYR A 474 1.60 21.31 -10.80
N ARG A 475 0.33 21.12 -11.19
CA ARG A 475 -0.31 19.80 -11.26
C ARG A 475 -0.54 19.43 -12.73
N PHE A 476 -0.28 18.18 -13.10
CA PHE A 476 -0.50 17.72 -14.47
C PHE A 476 -0.91 16.24 -14.59
N SER A 477 -1.53 15.88 -15.71
CA SER A 477 -1.85 14.50 -16.08
C SER A 477 -0.93 13.97 -17.18
N GLY A 478 -0.84 12.64 -17.28
CA GLY A 478 0.07 11.99 -18.24
C GLY A 478 1.53 12.07 -17.80
N ARG A 479 2.45 12.19 -18.77
CA ARG A 479 3.91 12.15 -18.54
C ARG A 479 4.56 13.45 -18.97
N LEU A 480 5.66 13.80 -18.33
CA LEU A 480 6.57 14.86 -18.78
C LEU A 480 7.27 14.39 -20.07
N THR A 481 7.07 15.11 -21.17
CA THR A 481 7.65 14.77 -22.49
C THR A 481 8.87 15.61 -22.84
N ARG A 482 9.00 16.80 -22.24
CA ARG A 482 10.15 17.69 -22.38
C ARG A 482 10.32 18.46 -21.07
N PHE A 483 11.57 18.69 -20.67
CA PHE A 483 11.90 19.55 -19.55
C PHE A 483 13.25 20.21 -19.78
N GLU A 484 13.30 21.53 -19.66
CA GLU A 484 14.50 22.35 -19.74
C GLU A 484 14.51 23.33 -18.57
N VAL A 485 15.68 23.50 -17.95
CA VAL A 485 15.93 24.53 -16.94
C VAL A 485 17.31 25.12 -17.20
N ASP A 486 17.39 26.44 -17.24
CA ASP A 486 18.62 27.21 -17.24
C ASP A 486 18.71 27.99 -15.92
N GLY A 487 19.89 28.00 -15.31
CA GLY A 487 20.11 28.54 -13.96
C GLY A 487 20.00 27.53 -12.81
N PRO A 488 20.09 27.99 -11.55
CA PRO A 488 20.32 27.13 -10.39
C PRO A 488 19.07 26.58 -9.69
N ALA A 489 17.86 26.79 -10.21
CA ALA A 489 16.64 26.29 -9.59
C ALA A 489 16.65 24.76 -9.44
N THR A 490 16.11 24.30 -8.32
CA THR A 490 15.89 22.87 -8.05
C THR A 490 14.51 22.47 -8.58
N VAL A 491 14.43 21.33 -9.24
CA VAL A 491 13.17 20.83 -9.81
C VAL A 491 12.81 19.53 -9.11
N THR A 492 11.62 19.51 -8.52
CA THR A 492 11.05 18.32 -7.89
C THR A 492 9.87 17.86 -8.71
N LEU A 493 9.88 16.59 -9.15
CA LEU A 493 8.78 15.95 -9.84
C LEU A 493 8.21 14.87 -8.93
N GLU A 494 6.92 14.97 -8.62
CA GLU A 494 6.18 13.96 -7.85
C GLU A 494 5.14 13.34 -8.79
N PRO A 495 5.43 12.21 -9.44
CA PRO A 495 4.44 11.56 -10.29
C PRO A 495 3.27 11.09 -9.42
N GLY A 496 2.04 11.34 -9.87
CA GLY A 496 0.87 10.81 -9.21
C GLY A 496 0.40 9.51 -9.85
N GLU A 497 -0.29 8.71 -9.05
CA GLU A 497 -0.69 7.36 -9.42
C GLU A 497 -1.80 7.41 -10.50
N ASN A 498 -1.52 6.90 -11.72
CA ASN A 498 -2.52 6.76 -12.80
C ASN A 498 -3.24 5.41 -12.72
#